data_AF-A0AAP5I8T9-F1
#
_entry.id   AF-A0AAP5I8T9-F1
#
_cell.length_a   1.000
_cell.length_b   1.000
_cell.length_c   1.000
_cell.angle_alpha   90.00
_cell.angle_beta   90.00
_cell.angle_gamma   90.00
#
_symmetry.space_group_name_H-M   'P 1'
#
loop_
_entity.id
_entity.type
_entity.pdbx_description
1 polymer ?
#
loop_
_entity_poly.entity_id
_entity_poly.type
_entity_poly.pdbx_seq_one_letter_code
_entity_poly.pdbx_strand_id
1 'polypeptide(L)'
;MSKTQNIVEEIITKINSLTGGLKLYPIRDLVKHAEEFGPYLKQQRLETNQVRKFLDAVNRLKADLAETGEFAKIETEVVLLKPKLAYASARQKAAKPLSEVMSAAIDRVRSKEDFERLVQLIESIIAYHKAEGGK
;
A
#
# COMPACT_ATOMS: atom_id res chain seq x y z
N MET A 1 16.02 8.60 -19.75
CA MET A 1 15.36 7.57 -18.93
C MET A 1 14.11 8.19 -18.34
N SER A 2 12.94 7.58 -18.57
CA SER A 2 11.64 8.16 -18.20
C SER A 2 11.46 8.15 -16.67
N LYS A 3 11.08 9.30 -16.08
CA LYS A 3 10.84 9.49 -14.64
C LYS A 3 9.89 8.44 -14.02
N THR A 4 9.05 7.80 -14.82
CA THR A 4 7.95 6.96 -14.34
C THR A 4 8.36 5.56 -13.85
N GLN A 5 9.50 5.02 -14.27
CA GLN A 5 10.02 3.75 -13.73
C GLN A 5 10.71 3.94 -12.37
N ASN A 6 10.99 5.20 -12.02
CA ASN A 6 11.76 5.59 -10.85
C ASN A 6 10.96 5.55 -9.53
N ILE A 7 9.67 5.93 -9.56
CA ILE A 7 8.87 6.08 -8.33
C ILE A 7 8.63 4.77 -7.58
N VAL A 8 8.41 3.66 -8.29
CA VAL A 8 8.22 2.33 -7.66
C VAL A 8 9.48 1.92 -6.90
N GLU A 9 10.63 2.02 -7.57
CA GLU A 9 11.93 1.67 -7.02
C GLU A 9 12.33 2.59 -5.85
N GLU A 10 12.05 3.90 -5.97
CA GLU A 10 12.28 4.89 -4.92
C GLU A 10 11.48 4.54 -3.64
N ILE A 11 10.18 4.27 -3.79
CA ILE A 11 9.32 3.90 -2.66
C ILE A 11 9.78 2.59 -2.02
N ILE A 12 10.07 1.56 -2.82
CA ILE A 12 10.52 0.27 -2.31
C ILE A 12 11.87 0.42 -1.59
N THR A 13 12.80 1.19 -2.15
CA THR A 13 14.10 1.47 -1.52
C THR A 13 13.92 2.19 -0.19
N LYS A 14 13.06 3.23 -0.14
CA LYS A 14 12.72 3.92 1.10
C LYS A 14 12.14 2.96 2.13
N ILE A 15 11.12 2.18 1.79
CA ILE A 15 10.50 1.19 2.68
C ILE A 15 11.55 0.19 3.17
N ASN A 16 12.41 -0.29 2.27
CA ASN A 16 13.42 -1.28 2.62
C ASN A 16 14.51 -0.76 3.56
N SER A 17 14.74 0.56 3.59
CA SER A 17 15.63 1.20 4.55
C SER A 17 15.05 1.31 5.97
N LEU A 18 13.72 1.15 6.14
CA LEU A 18 13.04 1.23 7.44
C LEU A 18 13.18 -0.08 8.21
N THR A 19 14.35 -0.31 8.80
CA THR A 19 14.64 -1.56 9.55
C THR A 19 13.86 -1.66 10.87
N GLY A 20 13.45 -0.54 11.46
CA GLY A 20 12.66 -0.47 12.70
C GLY A 20 11.14 -0.55 12.50
N GLY A 21 10.67 -0.92 11.31
CA GLY A 21 9.26 -1.05 10.98
C GLY A 21 8.71 0.12 10.17
N LEU A 22 7.55 -0.10 9.55
CA LEU A 22 6.92 0.86 8.65
C LEU A 22 6.57 2.18 9.35
N LYS A 23 6.28 2.16 10.66
CA LYS A 23 5.95 3.36 11.46
C LYS A 23 6.98 4.48 11.36
N LEU A 24 8.24 4.14 11.04
CA LEU A 24 9.33 5.08 10.85
C LEU A 24 9.29 5.83 9.51
N TYR A 25 8.38 5.48 8.60
CA TYR A 25 8.20 6.20 7.35
C TYR A 25 7.74 7.63 7.66
N PRO A 26 8.52 8.69 7.38
CA PRO A 26 8.08 10.05 7.67
C PRO A 26 6.79 10.39 6.91
N ILE A 27 5.81 10.99 7.60
CA ILE A 27 4.47 11.20 7.00
C ILE A 27 4.51 12.10 5.77
N ARG A 28 5.40 13.11 5.75
CA ARG A 28 5.57 14.00 4.59
C ARG A 28 6.14 13.26 3.38
N ASP A 29 7.13 12.40 3.58
CA ASP A 29 7.70 11.56 2.53
C ASP A 29 6.64 10.59 1.98
N LEU A 30 5.87 9.95 2.88
CA LEU A 30 4.80 9.03 2.53
C LEU A 30 3.75 9.69 1.65
N VAL A 31 3.25 10.87 2.06
CA VAL A 31 2.24 11.61 1.29
C VAL A 31 2.81 12.05 -0.05
N LYS A 32 4.04 12.56 -0.10
CA LYS A 32 4.72 12.94 -1.35
C LYS A 32 4.85 11.74 -2.30
N HIS A 33 5.29 10.60 -1.80
CA HIS A 33 5.39 9.39 -2.59
C HIS A 33 4.01 8.92 -3.09
N ALA A 34 2.96 9.03 -2.27
CA ALA A 34 1.60 8.71 -2.67
C ALA A 34 1.06 9.67 -3.75
N GLU A 35 1.40 10.96 -3.66
CA GLU A 35 1.07 12.00 -4.64
C GLU A 35 1.66 11.72 -6.02
N GLU A 36 2.87 11.17 -6.08
CA GLU A 36 3.50 10.78 -7.35
C GLU A 36 3.03 9.39 -7.81
N PHE A 37 2.81 8.46 -6.88
CA PHE A 37 2.48 7.07 -7.18
C PHE A 37 1.03 6.85 -7.60
N GLY A 38 0.07 7.58 -7.00
CA GLY A 38 -1.35 7.49 -7.35
C GLY A 38 -1.61 7.76 -8.85
N PRO A 39 -1.16 8.89 -9.41
CA PRO A 39 -1.24 9.19 -10.83
C PRO A 39 -0.48 8.19 -11.70
N TYR A 40 0.68 7.72 -11.24
CA TYR A 40 1.41 6.67 -11.94
C TYR A 40 0.58 5.39 -12.10
N LEU A 41 -0.08 4.92 -11.03
CA LEU A 41 -0.97 3.75 -11.10
C LEU A 41 -2.12 3.95 -12.09
N LYS A 42 -2.66 5.18 -12.16
CA LYS A 42 -3.68 5.53 -13.16
C LYS A 42 -3.12 5.45 -14.59
N GLN A 43 -1.91 5.93 -14.83
CA GLN A 43 -1.22 5.81 -16.12
C GLN A 43 -0.95 4.35 -16.50
N GLN A 44 -0.69 3.49 -15.52
CA GLN A 44 -0.61 2.03 -15.71
C GLN A 44 -1.97 1.37 -15.97
N ARG A 45 -3.05 2.16 -16.06
CA ARG A 45 -4.44 1.72 -16.26
C ARG A 45 -4.97 0.84 -15.12
N LEU A 46 -4.50 1.06 -13.90
CA LEU A 46 -5.08 0.39 -12.73
C LEU A 46 -6.50 0.91 -12.48
N GLU A 47 -7.46 0.00 -12.53
CA GLU A 47 -8.88 0.31 -12.31
C GLU A 47 -9.20 0.57 -10.84
N THR A 48 -10.07 1.54 -10.58
CA THR A 48 -10.53 1.91 -9.24
C THR A 48 -11.18 0.73 -8.50
N ASN A 49 -11.85 -0.18 -9.20
CA ASN A 49 -12.45 -1.37 -8.59
C ASN A 49 -11.42 -2.31 -7.96
N GLN A 50 -10.21 -2.41 -8.52
CA GLN A 50 -9.14 -3.23 -7.95
C GLN A 50 -8.56 -2.58 -6.70
N VAL A 51 -8.36 -1.27 -6.78
CA VAL A 51 -7.89 -0.44 -5.67
C VAL A 51 -8.88 -0.49 -4.49
N ARG A 52 -10.19 -0.38 -4.78
CA ARG A 52 -11.26 -0.46 -3.78
C ARG A 52 -11.28 -1.81 -3.08
N LYS A 53 -11.20 -2.92 -3.80
CA LYS A 53 -11.17 -4.26 -3.20
C LYS A 53 -10.02 -4.45 -2.22
N PHE A 54 -8.85 -3.89 -2.55
CA PHE A 54 -7.71 -3.95 -1.64
C PHE A 54 -7.92 -3.08 -0.40
N LEU A 55 -8.44 -1.86 -0.57
CA LEU A 55 -8.82 -0.98 0.55
C LEU A 55 -9.88 -1.61 1.45
N ASP A 56 -10.88 -2.28 0.88
CA ASP A 56 -11.93 -2.95 1.63
C ASP A 56 -11.37 -4.05 2.53
N ALA A 57 -10.39 -4.82 2.04
CA ALA A 57 -9.71 -5.84 2.83
C ALA A 57 -8.94 -5.21 4.01
N VAL A 58 -8.23 -4.10 3.78
CA VAL A 58 -7.47 -3.40 4.82
C VAL A 58 -8.39 -2.72 5.84
N ASN A 59 -9.51 -2.15 5.39
CA ASN A 59 -10.51 -1.54 6.28
C ASN A 59 -11.17 -2.55 7.22
N ARG A 60 -11.36 -3.80 6.78
CA ARG A 60 -11.82 -4.88 7.66
C ARG A 60 -10.82 -5.14 8.77
N LEU A 61 -9.55 -5.30 8.43
CA LEU A 61 -8.48 -5.49 9.43
C LEU A 61 -8.35 -4.28 10.38
N LYS A 62 -8.55 -3.06 9.87
CA LYS A 62 -8.60 -1.84 10.68
C LYS A 62 -9.75 -1.87 11.67
N ALA A 63 -10.93 -2.36 11.27
CA ALA A 63 -12.08 -2.52 12.15
C ALA A 63 -11.82 -3.61 13.21
N ASP A 64 -11.33 -4.78 12.81
CA ASP A 64 -10.99 -5.89 13.71
C ASP A 64 -9.95 -5.46 14.76
N LEU A 65 -8.96 -4.67 14.35
CA LEU A 65 -7.96 -4.10 15.25
C LEU A 65 -8.56 -3.04 16.19
N ALA A 66 -9.51 -2.23 15.73
CA ALA A 66 -10.18 -1.24 16.56
C ALA A 66 -11.07 -1.89 17.63
N GLU A 67 -11.71 -3.01 17.30
CA GLU A 67 -12.51 -3.81 18.23
C GLU A 67 -11.64 -4.51 19.28
N THR A 68 -10.56 -5.16 18.83
CA THR A 68 -9.75 -6.01 19.71
C THR A 68 -8.63 -5.26 20.43
N GLY A 69 -8.11 -4.18 19.84
CA GLY A 69 -6.93 -3.45 20.32
C GLY A 69 -5.60 -4.21 20.16
N GLU A 70 -5.63 -5.46 19.69
CA GLU A 70 -4.49 -6.39 19.72
C GLU A 70 -4.01 -6.72 18.31
N PHE A 71 -2.84 -6.20 17.92
CA PHE A 71 -2.27 -6.45 16.59
C PHE A 71 -2.04 -7.95 16.29
N ALA A 72 -1.65 -8.73 17.30
CA ALA A 72 -1.39 -10.17 17.14
C ALA A 72 -2.60 -10.94 16.58
N LYS A 73 -3.83 -10.45 16.81
CA LYS A 73 -5.05 -11.08 16.28
C LYS A 73 -5.25 -10.86 14.78
N ILE A 74 -4.67 -9.81 14.20
CA ILE A 74 -4.81 -9.48 12.79
C ILE A 74 -3.51 -9.72 11.98
N GLU A 75 -2.37 -9.95 12.65
CA GLU A 75 -1.05 -10.05 12.02
C GLU A 75 -1.03 -11.08 10.88
N THR A 76 -1.57 -12.27 11.12
CA THR A 76 -1.69 -13.32 10.09
C THR A 76 -2.42 -12.83 8.84
N GLU A 77 -3.56 -12.16 9.01
CA GLU A 77 -4.35 -11.65 7.89
C GLU A 77 -3.66 -10.50 7.15
N VAL A 78 -2.91 -9.66 7.87
CA VAL A 78 -2.06 -8.61 7.26
C VAL A 78 -1.02 -9.25 6.34
N VAL A 79 -0.32 -10.29 6.81
CA VAL A 79 0.66 -11.03 6.00
C VAL A 79 0.00 -11.69 4.77
N LEU A 80 -1.21 -12.24 4.95
CA LEU A 80 -1.99 -12.87 3.87
C LEU A 80 -2.53 -11.88 2.82
N LEU A 81 -2.36 -10.56 3.00
CA LEU A 81 -2.59 -9.60 1.92
C LEU A 81 -1.59 -9.78 0.77
N LYS A 82 -0.35 -10.22 1.04
CA LYS A 82 0.69 -10.44 0.02
C LYS A 82 0.27 -11.44 -1.07
N PRO A 83 -0.17 -12.67 -0.76
CA PRO A 83 -0.62 -13.60 -1.80
C PRO A 83 -1.87 -13.09 -2.55
N LYS A 84 -2.76 -12.35 -1.90
CA LYS A 84 -3.92 -11.70 -2.55
C LYS A 84 -3.47 -10.68 -3.60
N LEU A 85 -2.48 -9.86 -3.27
CA LEU A 85 -1.85 -8.89 -4.19
C LEU A 85 -1.09 -9.58 -5.32
N ALA A 86 -0.31 -10.61 -5.02
CA ALA A 86 0.43 -11.39 -6.02
C ALA A 86 -0.52 -11.98 -7.07
N TYR A 87 -1.63 -12.60 -6.63
CA TYR A 87 -2.65 -13.13 -7.53
C TYR A 87 -3.31 -12.03 -8.38
N ALA A 88 -3.66 -10.89 -7.79
CA ALA A 88 -4.23 -9.76 -8.54
C ALA A 88 -3.26 -9.25 -9.61
N SER A 89 -1.96 -9.13 -9.29
CA SER A 89 -0.93 -8.69 -10.25
C SER A 89 -0.63 -9.70 -11.36
N ALA A 90 -0.75 -11.01 -11.07
CA ALA A 90 -0.62 -12.06 -12.07
C ALA A 90 -1.78 -12.02 -13.09
N ARG A 91 -2.99 -11.71 -12.63
CA ARG A 91 -4.16 -11.55 -13.51
C ARG A 91 -4.17 -10.24 -14.27
N GLN A 92 -3.64 -9.17 -13.68
CA GLN A 92 -3.66 -7.82 -14.24
C GLN A 92 -2.31 -7.14 -14.03
N LYS A 93 -1.53 -7.02 -15.12
CA LYS A 93 -0.21 -6.37 -15.09
C LYS A 93 -0.26 -4.93 -14.54
N ALA A 94 -1.37 -4.22 -14.74
CA ALA A 94 -1.61 -2.88 -14.19
C ALA A 94 -1.54 -2.83 -12.65
N ALA A 95 -1.82 -3.94 -11.97
CA ALA A 95 -1.75 -4.03 -10.51
C ALA A 95 -0.34 -4.40 -9.98
N LYS A 96 0.60 -4.75 -10.87
CA LYS A 96 1.96 -5.14 -10.48
C LYS A 96 2.67 -4.07 -9.64
N PRO A 97 2.68 -2.78 -10.01
CA PRO A 97 3.41 -1.79 -9.21
C PRO A 97 2.81 -1.61 -7.82
N LEU A 98 1.48 -1.59 -7.71
CA LEU A 98 0.81 -1.53 -6.40
C LEU A 98 1.15 -2.77 -5.57
N SER A 99 1.13 -3.96 -6.18
CA SER A 99 1.48 -5.22 -5.53
C SER A 99 2.91 -5.22 -4.98
N GLU A 100 3.88 -4.72 -5.75
CA GLU A 100 5.29 -4.65 -5.33
C GLU A 100 5.49 -3.68 -4.15
N VAL A 101 4.95 -2.47 -4.24
CA VAL A 101 5.05 -1.46 -3.17
C VAL A 101 4.35 -1.94 -1.90
N MET A 102 3.14 -2.50 -2.02
CA MET A 102 2.39 -3.00 -0.87
C MET A 102 3.05 -4.23 -0.23
N SER A 103 3.62 -5.13 -1.04
CA SER A 103 4.35 -6.29 -0.51
C SER A 103 5.56 -5.85 0.31
N ALA A 104 6.34 -4.88 -0.19
CA ALA A 104 7.46 -4.32 0.55
C ALA A 104 6.99 -3.64 1.85
N ALA A 105 5.88 -2.89 1.81
CA ALA A 105 5.33 -2.23 3.00
C ALA A 105 4.86 -3.25 4.06
N ILE A 106 4.14 -4.31 3.65
CA ILE A 106 3.65 -5.37 4.54
C ILE A 106 4.80 -6.09 5.24
N ASP A 107 5.94 -6.31 4.57
CA ASP A 107 7.13 -6.93 5.19
C ASP A 107 7.74 -6.09 6.33
N ARG A 108 7.33 -4.82 6.46
CA ARG A 108 7.72 -3.90 7.53
C ARG A 108 6.64 -3.70 8.59
N VAL A 109 5.54 -4.44 8.52
CA VAL A 109 4.47 -4.37 9.52
C VAL A 109 4.66 -5.43 10.59
N ARG A 110 5.01 -5.00 11.81
CA ARG A 110 5.24 -5.88 12.97
C ARG A 110 4.56 -5.41 14.25
N SER A 111 3.87 -4.27 14.19
CA SER A 111 3.13 -3.71 15.31
C SER A 111 1.88 -2.97 14.85
N LYS A 112 1.06 -2.59 15.82
CA LYS A 112 -0.12 -1.74 15.61
C LYS A 112 0.24 -0.45 14.88
N GLU A 113 1.29 0.24 15.30
CA GLU A 113 1.73 1.52 14.72
C GLU A 113 2.24 1.33 13.28
N ASP A 114 2.89 0.20 12.99
CA ASP A 114 3.30 -0.10 11.62
C ASP A 114 2.08 -0.33 10.73
N PHE A 115 1.06 -1.02 11.24
CA PHE A 115 -0.18 -1.27 10.51
C PHE A 115 -0.96 0.02 10.28
N GLU A 116 -1.08 0.88 11.29
CA GLU A 116 -1.67 2.23 11.13
C GLU A 116 -0.93 3.03 10.05
N ARG A 117 0.39 2.92 9.99
CA ARG A 117 1.18 3.56 8.93
C ARG A 117 0.93 2.94 7.55
N LEU A 118 0.75 1.62 7.47
CA LEU A 118 0.35 0.94 6.22
C LEU A 118 -0.99 1.46 5.74
N VAL A 119 -1.98 1.58 6.64
CA VAL A 119 -3.30 2.14 6.32
C VAL A 119 -3.17 3.56 5.76
N GLN A 120 -2.40 4.42 6.40
CA GLN A 120 -2.15 5.79 5.93
C GLN A 120 -1.53 5.83 4.53
N LEU A 121 -0.54 4.97 4.26
CA LEU A 121 0.08 4.83 2.93
C LEU A 121 -0.98 4.47 1.88
N ILE A 122 -1.82 3.46 2.18
CA ILE A 122 -2.85 2.99 1.27
C ILE A 122 -3.89 4.07 1.02
N GLU A 123 -4.47 4.66 2.08
CA GLU A 123 -5.47 5.72 1.97
C GLU A 123 -4.94 6.90 1.13
N SER A 124 -3.67 7.29 1.34
CA SER A 124 -3.03 8.36 0.57
C SER A 124 -2.90 8.01 -0.91
N ILE A 125 -2.38 6.82 -1.24
CA ILE A 125 -2.23 6.37 -2.65
C ILE A 125 -3.57 6.38 -3.36
N ILE A 126 -4.61 5.92 -2.67
CA ILE A 126 -5.97 5.83 -3.22
C ILE A 126 -6.59 7.20 -3.43
N ALA A 127 -6.39 8.12 -2.50
CA ALA A 127 -6.85 9.49 -2.63
C ALA A 127 -6.28 10.14 -3.90
N TYR A 128 -4.96 10.05 -4.09
CA TYR A 128 -4.30 10.60 -5.28
C TYR A 128 -4.62 9.83 -6.57
N HIS A 129 -4.78 8.50 -6.53
CA HIS A 129 -5.25 7.73 -7.68
C HIS A 129 -6.66 8.15 -8.13
N LYS A 130 -7.57 8.37 -7.17
CA LYS A 130 -8.94 8.83 -7.46
C LYS A 130 -8.97 10.26 -7.98
N ALA A 131 -8.13 11.15 -7.44
CA ALA A 131 -8.04 12.55 -7.87
C ALA A 131 -7.77 12.69 -9.38
N GLU A 132 -7.03 11.75 -9.96
CA GLU A 132 -6.72 11.67 -11.41
C GLU A 132 -7.87 11.10 -12.27
N GLY A 133 -9.12 11.25 -11.84
CA GLY A 133 -10.29 10.76 -12.58
C GLY A 133 -10.53 9.25 -12.48
N GLY A 134 -10.11 8.64 -11.37
CA GLY A 134 -10.50 7.27 -11.02
C GLY A 134 -11.96 7.23 -10.54
N LYS A 135 -12.92 6.91 -11.42
CA LYS A 135 -14.25 6.43 -11.01
C LYS A 135 -14.18 4.95 -10.63
#